data_AF-A0A327YLJ4-F1
#
_entry.id   AF-A0A327YLJ4-F1
#
_cell.length_a   1.000
_cell.length_b   1.000
_cell.length_c   1.000
_cell.angle_alpha   90.00
_cell.angle_beta   90.00
_cell.angle_gamma   90.00
#
_symmetry.space_group_name_H-M   'P 1'
#
loop_
_entity.id
_entity.type
_entity.pdbx_description
1 polymer ?
#
loop_
_entity_poly.entity_id
_entity_poly.type
_entity_poly.pdbx_seq_one_letter_code
_entity_poly.pdbx_strand_id
1 'polypeptide(L)'
;MGLIIIKFAPYKKKRTNHGFSAVSVSQEKKSAITALKIISPYLILTIFIFVSHLILPIKNFLESHMVIEIHSFSFTFSTLNSPGFWLFVTCLYTMVIFKIEKRIIWDSFKNTLKQWIPFVASTVAFVSTSEVMEKAGMTAVLANVAAMSFGSFFVVISPFIGGIGGFLTGSNTGSNAMFIKLQVKAAQQVGLPTDLIAYAQNTSSSHATMACPSRVMLGASICQLESEESNLLKRISLVVLGALVLLIFVLIGWMWG
;
A
#
# COMPACT_ATOMS: atom_id res chain seq x y z
N MET A 1 -6.16 -41.29 20.67
CA MET A 1 -6.15 -39.84 20.41
C MET A 1 -6.25 -39.64 18.90
N GLY A 2 -7.43 -39.20 18.44
CA GLY A 2 -7.86 -39.35 17.05
C GLY A 2 -7.41 -38.21 16.13
N LEU A 3 -6.80 -38.58 15.00
CA LEU A 3 -6.63 -37.74 13.82
C LEU A 3 -7.98 -37.60 13.10
N ILE A 4 -8.40 -36.37 12.82
CA ILE A 4 -9.55 -36.08 11.97
C ILE A 4 -9.08 -36.06 10.52
N ILE A 5 -9.48 -37.10 9.76
CA ILE A 5 -9.28 -37.20 8.31
C ILE A 5 -10.53 -36.64 7.62
N ILE A 6 -10.40 -35.49 6.95
CA ILE A 6 -11.48 -34.92 6.14
C ILE A 6 -11.41 -35.53 4.74
N LYS A 7 -12.34 -36.42 4.42
CA LYS A 7 -12.55 -36.95 3.05
C LYS A 7 -13.51 -36.04 2.28
N PHE A 8 -13.07 -35.50 1.14
CA PHE A 8 -13.97 -34.88 0.17
C PHE A 8 -14.57 -35.95 -0.76
N ALA A 9 -15.90 -35.96 -0.90
CA ALA A 9 -16.63 -36.84 -1.80
C ALA A 9 -16.53 -36.35 -3.26
N PRO A 10 -16.49 -37.25 -4.26
CA PRO A 10 -16.39 -36.84 -5.67
C PRO A 10 -17.77 -36.42 -6.21
N TYR A 11 -17.81 -35.23 -6.82
CA TYR A 11 -18.99 -34.69 -7.51
C TYR A 11 -19.24 -35.43 -8.83
N LYS A 12 -20.38 -36.14 -8.94
CA LYS A 12 -20.77 -36.93 -10.12
C LYS A 12 -21.66 -36.10 -11.04
N LYS A 13 -21.18 -35.79 -12.25
CA LYS A 13 -21.93 -35.05 -13.29
C LYS A 13 -22.92 -35.99 -14.00
N LYS A 14 -24.23 -35.78 -13.82
CA LYS A 14 -25.30 -36.48 -14.56
C LYS A 14 -25.71 -35.63 -15.77
N ARG A 15 -25.59 -36.19 -16.97
CA ARG A 15 -25.87 -35.56 -18.26
C ARG A 15 -27.24 -36.07 -18.75
N THR A 16 -28.21 -35.18 -18.90
CA THR A 16 -29.43 -35.44 -19.70
C THR A 16 -29.86 -34.16 -20.40
N ASN A 17 -29.92 -34.22 -21.73
CA ASN A 17 -30.31 -33.17 -22.67
C ASN A 17 -31.84 -33.01 -22.72
N HIS A 18 -32.34 -31.78 -22.56
CA HIS A 18 -33.26 -31.10 -23.49
C HIS A 18 -33.78 -29.79 -22.84
N GLY A 19 -33.45 -28.64 -23.45
CA GLY A 19 -33.89 -27.30 -23.01
C GLY A 19 -32.83 -26.17 -23.09
N PHE A 20 -31.92 -26.19 -24.06
CA PHE A 20 -30.63 -25.47 -23.99
C PHE A 20 -30.64 -23.97 -24.37
N SER A 21 -31.74 -23.38 -24.85
CA SER A 21 -31.68 -22.01 -25.42
C SER A 21 -32.27 -20.89 -24.55
N ALA A 22 -33.18 -21.16 -23.61
CA ALA A 22 -33.74 -20.13 -22.73
C ALA A 22 -33.08 -20.09 -21.33
N VAL A 23 -32.52 -21.22 -20.88
CA VAL A 23 -31.90 -21.35 -19.55
C VAL A 23 -30.50 -20.71 -19.53
N SER A 24 -29.73 -20.83 -20.62
CA SER A 24 -28.35 -20.32 -20.75
C SER A 24 -28.26 -18.79 -20.65
N VAL A 25 -29.11 -18.06 -21.39
CA VAL A 25 -29.15 -16.59 -21.36
C VAL A 25 -29.59 -16.06 -19.97
N SER A 26 -30.51 -16.77 -19.30
CA SER A 26 -30.99 -16.37 -17.97
C SER A 26 -29.95 -16.60 -16.86
N GLN A 27 -29.14 -17.66 -16.96
CA GLN A 27 -28.07 -17.98 -16.01
C GLN A 27 -26.86 -17.05 -16.17
N GLU A 28 -26.49 -16.72 -17.41
CA GLU A 28 -25.39 -15.80 -17.70
C GLU A 28 -25.73 -14.37 -17.21
N LYS A 29 -26.96 -13.92 -17.44
CA LYS A 29 -27.44 -12.59 -17.01
C LYS A 29 -27.59 -12.49 -15.48
N LYS A 30 -28.08 -13.53 -14.80
CA LYS A 30 -28.12 -13.59 -13.32
C LYS A 30 -26.72 -13.66 -12.70
N SER A 31 -25.82 -14.43 -13.30
CA SER A 31 -24.42 -14.54 -12.87
C SER A 31 -23.70 -13.20 -13.03
N ALA A 32 -23.88 -12.53 -14.17
CA ALA A 32 -23.32 -11.21 -14.45
C ALA A 32 -23.86 -10.14 -13.48
N ILE A 33 -25.17 -10.10 -13.21
CA ILE A 33 -25.75 -9.15 -12.24
C ILE A 33 -25.26 -9.43 -10.81
N THR A 34 -25.03 -10.70 -10.45
CA THR A 34 -24.48 -11.09 -9.14
C THR A 34 -23.00 -10.70 -9.02
N ALA A 35 -22.20 -10.92 -10.07
CA ALA A 35 -20.80 -10.51 -10.14
C ALA A 35 -20.65 -8.99 -10.09
N LEU A 36 -21.48 -8.25 -10.85
CA LEU A 36 -21.52 -6.78 -10.81
C LEU A 36 -21.89 -6.26 -9.43
N LYS A 37 -22.83 -6.91 -8.73
CA LYS A 37 -23.17 -6.55 -7.36
C LYS A 37 -21.98 -6.76 -6.42
N ILE A 38 -21.25 -7.87 -6.54
CA ILE A 38 -20.06 -8.18 -5.72
C ILE A 38 -18.92 -7.18 -5.96
N ILE A 39 -18.72 -6.74 -7.21
CA ILE A 39 -17.66 -5.79 -7.59
C ILE A 39 -18.06 -4.33 -7.33
N SER A 40 -19.36 -4.05 -7.15
CA SER A 40 -19.88 -2.69 -6.98
C SER A 40 -19.17 -1.84 -5.93
N PRO A 41 -18.73 -2.35 -4.75
CA PRO A 41 -17.98 -1.54 -3.78
C PRO A 41 -16.65 -1.03 -4.33
N TYR A 42 -15.92 -1.87 -5.07
CA TYR A 42 -14.62 -1.51 -5.64
C TYR A 42 -14.77 -0.51 -6.78
N LEU A 43 -15.77 -0.68 -7.63
CA LEU A 43 -16.08 0.28 -8.69
C LEU A 43 -16.47 1.65 -8.13
N ILE A 44 -17.31 1.68 -7.09
CA ILE A 44 -17.73 2.92 -6.43
C ILE A 44 -16.55 3.61 -5.75
N LEU A 45 -15.73 2.87 -5.00
CA LEU A 45 -14.52 3.44 -4.41
C LEU A 45 -13.61 4.07 -5.46
N THR A 46 -13.39 3.35 -6.57
CA THR A 46 -12.55 3.83 -7.67
C THR A 46 -13.14 5.10 -8.28
N ILE A 47 -14.43 5.10 -8.64
CA ILE A 47 -15.11 6.26 -9.20
C ILE A 47 -15.05 7.45 -8.24
N PHE A 48 -15.32 7.25 -6.95
CA PHE A 48 -15.27 8.32 -5.95
C PHE A 48 -13.87 8.90 -5.75
N ILE A 49 -12.83 8.07 -5.73
CA ILE A 49 -11.44 8.55 -5.66
C ILE A 49 -11.10 9.34 -6.93
N PHE A 50 -11.43 8.82 -8.11
CA PHE A 50 -11.16 9.52 -9.37
C PHE A 50 -11.93 10.84 -9.48
N VAL A 51 -13.22 10.86 -9.16
CA VAL A 51 -14.07 12.07 -9.21
C VAL A 51 -13.57 13.13 -8.23
N SER A 52 -13.22 12.74 -6.99
CA SER A 52 -12.71 13.69 -5.99
C SER A 52 -11.35 14.27 -6.33
N HIS A 53 -10.46 13.50 -6.98
CA HIS A 53 -9.09 13.93 -7.25
C HIS A 53 -8.85 14.49 -8.66
N LEU A 54 -9.68 14.13 -9.66
CA LEU A 54 -9.49 14.53 -11.06
C LEU A 54 -10.30 15.77 -11.46
N ILE A 55 -11.40 16.07 -10.75
CA ILE A 55 -12.28 17.22 -11.05
C ILE A 55 -11.92 18.38 -10.12
N LEU A 56 -11.09 19.32 -10.63
CA LEU A 56 -10.66 20.53 -9.91
C LEU A 56 -11.78 21.29 -9.17
N PRO A 57 -12.99 21.52 -9.74
CA PRO A 57 -14.04 22.23 -9.02
C PRO A 57 -14.60 21.46 -7.82
N ILE A 58 -14.60 20.12 -7.85
CA ILE A 58 -15.03 19.28 -6.72
C ILE A 58 -13.95 19.28 -5.63
N LYS A 59 -12.67 19.17 -6.02
CA LYS A 59 -11.54 19.29 -5.09
C LYS A 59 -11.56 20.63 -4.35
N ASN A 60 -11.73 21.73 -5.07
CA ASN A 60 -11.79 23.08 -4.49
C ASN A 60 -13.05 23.28 -3.62
N PHE A 61 -14.20 22.70 -4.01
CA PHE A 61 -15.42 22.73 -3.18
C PHE A 61 -15.23 21.93 -1.87
N LEU A 62 -14.61 20.75 -1.95
CA LEU A 62 -14.28 19.91 -0.79
C LEU A 62 -13.26 20.55 0.16
N GLU A 63 -12.31 21.30 -0.39
CA GLU A 63 -11.32 22.07 0.39
C GLU A 63 -11.92 23.35 0.99
N SER A 64 -13.00 23.89 0.43
CA SER A 64 -13.59 25.18 0.86
C SER A 64 -14.63 25.12 1.99
N HIS A 65 -15.36 24.01 2.19
CA HIS A 65 -16.55 24.01 3.04
C HIS A 65 -16.41 23.37 4.43
N MET A 66 -15.35 22.60 4.73
CA MET A 66 -15.21 21.91 6.02
C MET A 66 -13.73 21.64 6.36
N VAL A 67 -12.94 22.71 6.54
CA VAL A 67 -11.63 22.62 7.20
C VAL A 67 -11.83 22.90 8.69
N ILE A 68 -11.67 21.87 9.53
CA ILE A 68 -11.58 22.06 10.98
C ILE A 68 -10.12 22.44 11.27
N GLU A 69 -9.84 23.74 11.30
CA GLU A 69 -8.54 24.26 11.74
C GLU A 69 -8.45 24.23 13.27
N ILE A 70 -7.61 23.34 13.81
CA ILE A 70 -7.26 23.38 15.24
C ILE A 70 -5.96 24.19 15.35
N HIS A 71 -6.11 25.47 15.69
CA HIS A 71 -5.05 26.51 15.61
C HIS A 71 -3.88 26.33 16.61
N SER A 72 -3.89 25.28 17.45
CA SER A 72 -2.85 25.05 18.47
C SER A 72 -1.72 24.11 18.03
N PHE A 73 -1.82 23.45 16.87
CA PHE A 73 -0.81 22.47 16.41
C PHE A 73 -0.45 22.52 14.91
N SER A 74 -0.84 23.56 14.15
CA SER A 74 -0.54 23.66 12.70
C SER A 74 -0.93 22.38 11.92
N PHE A 75 -2.11 21.83 12.21
CA PHE A 75 -2.63 20.60 11.61
C PHE A 75 -3.95 20.91 10.89
N THR A 76 -3.90 21.02 9.56
CA THR A 76 -5.10 21.18 8.71
C THR A 76 -5.61 19.80 8.32
N PHE A 77 -6.69 19.34 8.95
CA PHE A 77 -7.32 18.07 8.59
C PHE A 77 -8.37 18.28 7.50
N SER A 78 -7.96 18.17 6.23
CA SER A 78 -8.86 18.15 5.08
C SER A 78 -9.59 16.80 5.01
N THR A 79 -10.45 16.53 6.00
CA THR A 79 -11.12 15.23 6.24
C THR A 79 -11.77 14.67 4.97
N LEU A 80 -12.37 15.52 4.14
CA LEU A 80 -13.13 15.11 2.96
C LEU A 80 -12.25 14.80 1.73
N ASN A 81 -11.07 15.39 1.61
CA ASN A 81 -10.14 15.10 0.50
C ASN A 81 -9.25 13.88 0.80
N SER A 82 -9.32 13.34 2.03
CA SER A 82 -8.58 12.12 2.36
C SER A 82 -9.16 10.90 1.64
N PRO A 83 -8.32 10.07 0.98
CA PRO A 83 -8.75 8.79 0.43
C PRO A 83 -9.47 7.88 1.46
N GLY A 84 -9.12 8.02 2.75
CA GLY A 84 -9.75 7.27 3.84
C GLY A 84 -11.23 7.60 4.05
N PHE A 85 -11.65 8.84 3.80
CA PHE A 85 -13.05 9.25 3.91
C PHE A 85 -13.91 8.54 2.87
N TRP A 86 -13.47 8.52 1.60
CA TRP A 86 -14.16 7.81 0.52
C TRP A 86 -14.21 6.30 0.75
N LEU A 87 -13.19 5.72 1.38
CA LEU A 87 -13.20 4.32 1.81
C LEU A 87 -14.27 4.08 2.90
N PHE A 88 -14.39 4.98 3.87
CA PHE A 88 -15.44 4.91 4.91
C PHE A 88 -16.85 5.02 4.30
N VAL A 89 -17.06 5.96 3.38
CA VAL A 89 -18.35 6.12 2.66
C VAL A 89 -18.69 4.86 1.86
N THR A 90 -17.71 4.27 1.16
CA THR A 90 -17.91 3.03 0.42
C THR A 90 -18.25 1.86 1.35
N CYS A 91 -17.62 1.80 2.53
CA CYS A 91 -17.93 0.80 3.54
C CYS A 91 -19.38 0.92 4.02
N LEU A 92 -19.83 2.14 4.33
CA LEU A 92 -21.22 2.40 4.74
C LEU A 92 -22.21 2.02 3.63
N TYR A 93 -21.92 2.40 2.39
CA TYR A 93 -22.71 2.01 1.23
C TYR A 93 -22.82 0.48 1.10
N THR A 94 -21.70 -0.22 1.26
CA THR A 94 -21.63 -1.69 1.17
C THR A 94 -22.47 -2.36 2.26
N MET A 95 -22.45 -1.84 3.49
CA MET A 95 -23.27 -2.35 4.58
C MET A 95 -24.77 -2.26 4.27
N VAL A 96 -25.22 -1.17 3.64
CA VAL A 96 -26.63 -0.94 3.29
C VAL A 96 -27.07 -1.84 2.13
N ILE A 97 -26.30 -1.93 1.04
CA ILE A 97 -26.70 -2.67 -0.17
C ILE A 97 -26.67 -4.19 0.01
N PHE A 98 -25.72 -4.70 0.81
CA PHE A 98 -25.62 -6.12 1.14
C PHE A 98 -26.45 -6.51 2.37
N LYS A 99 -27.03 -5.54 3.09
CA LYS A 99 -27.81 -5.76 4.32
C LYS A 99 -27.09 -6.69 5.29
N ILE A 100 -25.82 -6.37 5.57
CA ILE A 100 -24.95 -7.22 6.38
C ILE A 100 -25.46 -7.22 7.82
N GLU A 101 -25.46 -8.39 8.46
CA GLU A 101 -25.88 -8.53 9.85
C GLU A 101 -24.94 -7.76 10.79
N LYS A 102 -25.51 -7.06 11.78
CA LYS A 102 -24.75 -6.24 12.76
C LYS A 102 -23.67 -7.05 13.49
N ARG A 103 -23.92 -8.34 13.74
CA ARG A 103 -22.96 -9.25 14.37
C ARG A 103 -21.69 -9.39 13.52
N ILE A 104 -21.84 -9.63 12.22
CA ILE A 104 -20.71 -9.79 11.29
C ILE A 104 -19.91 -8.49 11.23
N ILE A 105 -20.57 -7.32 11.18
CA ILE A 105 -19.90 -6.01 11.20
C ILE A 105 -19.05 -5.84 12.46
N TRP A 106 -19.61 -6.17 13.62
CA TRP A 106 -18.92 -6.02 14.91
C TRP A 106 -17.74 -7.00 15.06
N ASP A 107 -17.91 -8.24 14.63
CA ASP A 107 -16.86 -9.25 14.65
C ASP A 107 -15.71 -8.85 13.69
N SER A 108 -16.02 -8.36 12.50
CA SER A 108 -15.03 -7.80 11.57
C SER A 108 -14.29 -6.61 12.18
N PHE A 109 -15.00 -5.66 12.80
CA PHE A 109 -14.38 -4.50 13.44
C PHE A 109 -13.41 -4.88 14.56
N LYS A 110 -13.80 -5.82 15.43
CA LYS A 110 -12.91 -6.36 16.48
C LYS A 110 -11.68 -7.05 15.91
N ASN A 111 -11.85 -7.83 14.85
CA ASN A 111 -10.73 -8.50 14.18
C ASN A 111 -9.76 -7.47 13.57
N THR A 112 -10.28 -6.43 12.93
CA THR A 112 -9.48 -5.32 12.41
C THR A 112 -8.70 -4.62 13.51
N LEU A 113 -9.34 -4.30 14.65
CA LEU A 113 -8.64 -3.70 15.80
C LEU A 113 -7.53 -4.59 16.33
N LYS A 114 -7.77 -5.90 16.45
CA LYS A 114 -6.76 -6.86 16.90
C LYS A 114 -5.56 -6.93 15.95
N GLN A 115 -5.80 -6.89 14.64
CA GLN A 115 -4.75 -6.85 13.62
C GLN A 115 -4.02 -5.51 13.57
N TRP A 116 -4.68 -4.42 13.96
CA TRP A 116 -4.11 -3.07 13.94
C TRP A 116 -3.09 -2.83 15.06
N ILE A 117 -3.27 -3.44 16.24
CA ILE A 117 -2.35 -3.31 17.39
C ILE A 117 -0.87 -3.57 17.02
N PRO A 118 -0.50 -4.73 16.43
CA PRO A 118 0.91 -4.98 16.09
C PRO A 118 1.45 -4.00 15.03
N PHE A 119 0.60 -3.54 14.11
CA PHE A 119 0.97 -2.53 13.12
C PHE A 119 1.30 -1.17 13.76
N VAL A 120 0.48 -0.72 14.70
CA VAL A 120 0.72 0.52 15.46
C VAL A 120 1.99 0.41 16.28
N ALA A 121 2.18 -0.70 17.01
CA ALA A 121 3.37 -0.93 17.81
C ALA A 121 4.66 -0.84 16.96
N SER A 122 4.66 -1.50 15.79
CA SER A 122 5.79 -1.43 14.85
C SER A 122 6.01 -0.01 14.31
N THR A 123 4.96 0.69 13.92
CA THR A 123 5.06 2.06 13.39
C THR A 123 5.59 3.03 14.45
N VAL A 124 5.10 2.94 15.69
CA VAL A 124 5.58 3.75 16.81
C VAL A 124 7.05 3.48 17.09
N ALA A 125 7.50 2.21 17.02
CA ALA A 125 8.91 1.88 17.18
C ALA A 125 9.79 2.50 16.08
N PHE A 126 9.35 2.46 14.82
CA PHE A 126 10.08 3.09 13.70
C PHE A 126 10.16 4.61 13.85
N VAL A 127 9.04 5.26 14.19
CA VAL A 127 9.01 6.72 14.44
C VAL A 127 9.89 7.08 15.63
N SER A 128 9.82 6.32 16.72
CA SER A 128 10.66 6.55 17.91
C SER A 128 12.14 6.42 17.57
N THR A 129 12.51 5.43 16.77
CA THR A 129 13.89 5.24 16.31
C THR A 129 14.35 6.43 15.45
N SER A 130 13.50 6.90 14.53
CA SER A 130 13.75 8.09 13.72
C SER A 130 13.98 9.34 14.57
N GLU A 131 13.14 9.56 15.59
CA GLU A 131 13.29 10.68 16.52
C GLU A 131 14.56 10.59 17.36
N VAL A 132 14.94 9.39 17.80
CA VAL A 132 16.21 9.16 18.52
C VAL A 132 17.40 9.47 17.61
N MET A 133 17.41 8.96 16.36
CA MET A 133 18.47 9.24 15.38
C MET A 133 18.60 10.75 15.08
N GLU A 134 17.46 11.43 14.98
CA GLU A 134 17.40 12.87 14.75
C GLU A 134 17.95 13.66 15.93
N LYS A 135 17.49 13.38 17.16
CA LYS A 135 17.95 14.07 18.38
C LYS A 135 19.41 13.76 18.72
N ALA A 136 19.89 12.56 18.40
CA ALA A 136 21.30 12.19 18.56
C ALA A 136 22.22 12.79 17.47
N GLY A 137 21.66 13.52 16.50
CA GLY A 137 22.43 14.13 15.40
C GLY A 137 22.91 13.14 14.33
N MET A 138 22.62 11.83 14.47
CA MET A 138 23.05 10.80 13.52
C MET A 138 22.52 11.07 12.12
N THR A 139 21.25 11.47 12.01
CA THR A 139 20.61 11.82 10.74
C THR A 139 21.36 12.95 10.02
N ALA A 140 21.80 13.98 10.75
CA ALA A 140 22.53 15.11 10.17
C ALA A 140 23.95 14.71 9.73
N VAL A 141 24.65 13.89 10.51
CA VAL A 141 25.97 13.38 10.14
C VAL A 141 25.89 12.52 8.88
N LEU A 142 24.95 11.57 8.81
CA LEU A 142 24.75 10.74 7.63
C LEU A 142 24.36 11.55 6.40
N ALA A 143 23.50 12.57 6.57
CA ALA A 143 23.15 13.48 5.49
C ALA A 143 24.38 14.24 4.96
N ASN A 144 25.20 14.81 5.86
CA ASN A 144 26.45 15.48 5.49
C ASN A 144 27.41 14.56 4.74
N VAL A 145 27.62 13.34 5.24
CA VAL A 145 28.51 12.36 4.58
C VAL A 145 27.97 12.00 3.20
N ALA A 146 26.66 11.76 3.07
CA ALA A 146 26.03 11.45 1.78
C ALA A 146 26.15 12.64 0.80
N ALA A 147 25.89 13.86 1.27
CA ALA A 147 26.00 15.07 0.48
C ALA A 147 27.43 15.32 0.00
N MET A 148 28.43 15.17 0.88
CA MET A 148 29.84 15.36 0.52
C MET A 148 30.36 14.25 -0.41
N SER A 149 29.90 13.01 -0.22
CA SER A 149 30.39 11.87 -1.00
C SER A 149 29.77 11.82 -2.41
N PHE A 150 28.49 12.16 -2.54
CA PHE A 150 27.75 11.99 -3.79
C PHE A 150 27.36 13.31 -4.46
N GLY A 151 27.27 14.43 -3.73
CA GLY A 151 26.81 15.70 -4.28
C GLY A 151 25.44 15.56 -4.99
N SER A 152 25.30 16.18 -6.16
CA SER A 152 24.09 16.06 -6.98
C SER A 152 23.83 14.63 -7.50
N PHE A 153 24.84 13.74 -7.51
CA PHE A 153 24.67 12.33 -7.84
C PHE A 153 23.88 11.56 -6.77
N PHE A 154 23.61 12.18 -5.61
CA PHE A 154 22.76 11.61 -4.57
C PHE A 154 21.37 11.19 -5.08
N VAL A 155 20.84 11.83 -6.13
CA VAL A 155 19.57 11.45 -6.77
C VAL A 155 19.56 9.99 -7.24
N VAL A 156 20.71 9.45 -7.65
CA VAL A 156 20.87 8.05 -8.09
C VAL A 156 20.99 7.09 -6.91
N ILE A 157 21.59 7.55 -5.82
CA ILE A 157 21.80 6.77 -4.60
C ILE A 157 20.52 6.67 -3.75
N SER A 158 19.69 7.71 -3.78
CA SER A 158 18.48 7.82 -2.97
C SER A 158 17.53 6.60 -3.12
N PRO A 159 17.20 6.12 -4.34
CA PRO A 159 16.40 4.90 -4.53
C PRO A 159 16.99 3.64 -3.89
N PHE A 160 18.31 3.51 -3.80
CA PHE A 160 18.92 2.34 -3.16
C PHE A 160 18.76 2.38 -1.64
N ILE A 161 18.95 3.56 -1.03
CA ILE A 161 18.71 3.76 0.41
C ILE A 161 17.25 3.45 0.74
N GLY A 162 16.31 3.95 -0.07
CA GLY A 162 14.88 3.66 0.12
C GLY A 162 14.55 2.19 -0.09
N GLY A 163 15.13 1.56 -1.12
CA GLY A 163 14.99 0.13 -1.38
C GLY A 163 15.48 -0.74 -0.22
N ILE A 164 16.67 -0.45 0.33
CA ILE A 164 17.21 -1.18 1.50
C ILE A 164 16.26 -1.03 2.69
N GLY A 165 15.78 0.20 2.94
CA GLY A 165 14.82 0.45 4.01
C GLY A 165 13.53 -0.36 3.85
N GLY A 166 12.95 -0.41 2.66
CA GLY A 166 11.73 -1.17 2.37
C GLY A 166 11.95 -2.68 2.48
N PHE A 167 13.07 -3.19 1.96
CA PHE A 167 13.43 -4.61 2.02
C PHE A 167 13.62 -5.10 3.46
N LEU A 168 14.36 -4.33 4.27
CA LEU A 168 14.69 -4.69 5.66
C LEU A 168 13.47 -4.57 6.58
N THR A 169 12.70 -3.50 6.44
CA THR A 169 11.54 -3.28 7.33
C THR A 169 10.30 -4.07 6.92
N GLY A 170 10.19 -4.48 5.65
CA GLY A 170 8.98 -5.09 5.09
C GLY A 170 7.75 -4.18 5.13
N SER A 171 7.94 -2.88 5.39
CA SER A 171 6.88 -1.89 5.62
C SER A 171 7.25 -0.55 5.03
N ASN A 172 6.49 -0.08 4.04
CA ASN A 172 6.76 1.22 3.42
C ASN A 172 6.63 2.36 4.44
N THR A 173 5.62 2.31 5.31
CA THR A 173 5.44 3.29 6.39
C THR A 173 6.62 3.26 7.37
N GLY A 174 7.11 2.08 7.73
CA GLY A 174 8.25 1.92 8.64
C GLY A 174 9.54 2.48 8.07
N SER A 175 9.87 2.10 6.83
CA SER A 175 11.05 2.63 6.13
C SER A 175 11.00 4.15 6.00
N ASN A 176 9.85 4.71 5.58
CA ASN A 176 9.70 6.15 5.43
C ASN A 176 9.81 6.87 6.78
N ALA A 177 9.24 6.34 7.85
CA ALA A 177 9.39 6.91 9.19
C ALA A 177 10.87 7.04 9.58
N MET A 178 11.70 6.02 9.29
CA MET A 178 13.11 6.02 9.64
C MET A 178 13.99 6.88 8.72
N PHE A 179 13.81 6.81 7.40
CA PHE A 179 14.81 7.30 6.44
C PHE A 179 14.43 8.57 5.68
N ILE A 180 13.15 8.99 5.66
CA ILE A 180 12.76 10.22 4.92
C ILE A 180 13.50 11.44 5.43
N LYS A 181 13.66 11.60 6.75
CA LYS A 181 14.37 12.77 7.31
C LYS A 181 15.82 12.85 6.84
N LEU A 182 16.52 11.71 6.79
CA LEU A 182 17.88 11.61 6.27
C LEU A 182 17.94 12.01 4.80
N GLN A 183 17.04 11.46 3.98
CA GLN A 183 16.97 11.72 2.54
C GLN A 183 16.69 13.19 2.23
N VAL A 184 15.73 13.79 2.93
CA VAL A 184 15.37 15.21 2.77
C VAL A 184 16.52 16.11 3.20
N LYS A 185 17.18 15.83 4.33
CA LYS A 185 18.34 16.62 4.77
C LYS A 185 19.52 16.52 3.81
N ALA A 186 19.81 15.33 3.30
CA ALA A 186 20.86 15.14 2.30
C ALA A 186 20.53 15.94 1.02
N ALA A 187 19.28 15.88 0.55
CA ALA A 187 18.82 16.64 -0.61
C ALA A 187 18.98 18.16 -0.42
N GLN A 188 18.60 18.69 0.75
CA GLN A 188 18.75 20.11 1.08
C GLN A 188 20.20 20.58 1.00
N GLN A 189 21.15 19.76 1.47
CA GLN A 189 22.57 20.12 1.48
C GLN A 189 23.20 20.17 0.08
N VAL A 190 22.70 19.35 -0.86
CA VAL A 190 23.20 19.32 -2.24
C VAL A 190 22.34 20.16 -3.20
N GLY A 191 21.35 20.88 -2.70
CA GLY A 191 20.45 21.73 -3.50
C GLY A 191 19.47 20.95 -4.39
N LEU A 192 19.18 19.68 -4.06
CA LEU A 192 18.19 18.88 -4.79
C LEU A 192 16.76 19.14 -4.28
N PRO A 193 15.73 19.04 -5.13
CA PRO A 193 14.34 19.14 -4.70
C PRO A 193 13.99 18.06 -3.67
N THR A 194 13.60 18.48 -2.47
CA THR A 194 13.30 17.58 -1.35
C THR A 194 12.13 16.66 -1.64
N ASP A 195 11.13 17.16 -2.36
CA ASP A 195 9.92 16.40 -2.70
C ASP A 195 10.25 15.26 -3.66
N LEU A 196 11.11 15.51 -4.66
CA LEU A 196 11.56 14.49 -5.60
C LEU A 196 12.26 13.34 -4.88
N ILE A 197 13.17 13.66 -3.97
CA ILE A 197 13.92 12.68 -3.18
C ILE A 197 13.00 11.94 -2.20
N ALA A 198 12.00 12.62 -1.61
CA ALA A 198 10.99 11.97 -0.78
C ALA A 198 10.12 11.00 -1.60
N TYR A 199 9.73 11.36 -2.83
CA TYR A 199 9.01 10.46 -3.75
C TYR A 199 9.87 9.28 -4.17
N ALA A 200 11.15 9.49 -4.45
CA ALA A 200 12.11 8.43 -4.77
C ALA A 200 12.23 7.43 -3.61
N GLN A 201 12.40 7.93 -2.39
CA GLN A 201 12.43 7.13 -1.16
C GLN A 201 11.15 6.31 -0.97
N ASN A 202 9.98 6.93 -1.10
CA ASN A 202 8.69 6.24 -0.90
C ASN A 202 8.47 5.16 -1.97
N THR A 203 8.73 5.48 -3.23
CA THR A 203 8.52 4.57 -4.36
C THR A 203 9.47 3.39 -4.30
N SER A 204 10.77 3.64 -4.09
CA SER A 204 11.78 2.59 -3.97
C SER A 204 11.54 1.67 -2.78
N SER A 205 11.20 2.24 -1.61
CA SER A 205 10.81 1.47 -0.42
C SER A 205 9.59 0.59 -0.70
N SER A 206 8.54 1.15 -1.32
CA SER A 206 7.33 0.40 -1.67
C SER A 206 7.64 -0.82 -2.52
N HIS A 207 8.41 -0.65 -3.61
CA HIS A 207 8.82 -1.78 -4.46
C HIS A 207 9.65 -2.80 -3.70
N ALA A 208 10.61 -2.35 -2.89
CA ALA A 208 11.48 -3.25 -2.17
C ALA A 208 10.79 -4.01 -1.04
N THR A 209 9.69 -3.50 -0.49
CA THR A 209 8.89 -4.28 0.48
C THR A 209 8.40 -5.60 -0.12
N MET A 210 8.19 -5.69 -1.43
CA MET A 210 7.76 -6.91 -2.11
C MET A 210 8.80 -8.03 -2.03
N ALA A 211 10.08 -7.68 -2.05
CA ALA A 211 11.19 -8.61 -1.93
C ALA A 211 11.54 -8.97 -0.48
N CYS A 212 10.85 -8.41 0.52
CA CYS A 212 11.09 -8.73 1.92
C CYS A 212 10.85 -10.23 2.18
N PRO A 213 11.79 -10.97 2.81
CA PRO A 213 11.68 -12.41 3.01
C PRO A 213 10.38 -12.86 3.68
N SER A 214 9.89 -12.10 4.66
CA SER A 214 8.65 -12.41 5.37
C SER A 214 7.42 -12.38 4.46
N ARG A 215 7.38 -11.45 3.48
CA ARG A 215 6.29 -11.36 2.50
C ARG A 215 6.38 -12.44 1.44
N VAL A 216 7.60 -12.75 0.99
CA VAL A 216 7.84 -13.81 0.01
C VAL A 216 7.45 -15.17 0.58
N MET A 217 7.86 -15.47 1.82
CA MET A 217 7.49 -16.71 2.52
C MET A 217 5.98 -16.84 2.68
N LEU A 218 5.29 -15.77 3.13
CA LEU A 218 3.83 -15.76 3.22
C LEU A 218 3.17 -16.02 1.85
N GLY A 219 3.67 -15.39 0.80
CA GLY A 219 3.18 -15.61 -0.57
C GLY A 219 3.40 -17.05 -1.05
N ALA A 220 4.56 -17.64 -0.75
CA ALA A 220 4.87 -19.03 -1.09
C ALA A 220 3.93 -20.00 -0.37
N SER A 221 3.65 -19.78 0.93
CA SER A 221 2.72 -20.63 1.69
C SER A 221 1.28 -20.56 1.18
N ILE A 222 0.79 -19.39 0.76
CA ILE A 222 -0.54 -19.26 0.16
C ILE A 222 -0.63 -20.01 -1.16
N CYS A 223 0.44 -19.98 -1.95
CA CYS A 223 0.52 -20.65 -3.24
C CYS A 223 0.91 -22.13 -3.15
N GLN A 224 1.18 -22.68 -1.96
CA GLN A 224 1.68 -24.04 -1.75
C GLN A 224 3.00 -24.32 -2.51
N LEU A 225 3.90 -23.34 -2.48
CA LEU A 225 5.20 -23.33 -3.15
C LEU A 225 6.38 -23.22 -2.16
N GLU A 226 6.26 -23.80 -0.96
CA GLU A 226 7.25 -23.68 0.12
C GLU A 226 8.64 -24.21 -0.29
N SER A 227 8.70 -25.22 -1.16
CA SER A 227 9.96 -25.75 -1.68
C SER A 227 10.72 -24.79 -2.62
N GLU A 228 10.04 -23.78 -3.15
CA GLU A 228 10.58 -22.83 -4.14
C GLU A 228 10.79 -21.42 -3.56
N GLU A 229 10.68 -21.24 -2.24
CA GLU A 229 10.81 -19.93 -1.56
C GLU A 229 12.10 -19.18 -1.96
N SER A 230 13.23 -19.88 -1.99
CA SER A 230 14.51 -19.28 -2.38
C SER A 230 14.52 -18.80 -3.84
N ASN A 231 13.91 -19.57 -4.74
CA ASN A 231 13.80 -19.23 -6.16
C ASN A 231 12.85 -18.03 -6.35
N LEU A 232 11.74 -18.02 -5.62
CA LEU A 232 10.79 -16.91 -5.62
C LEU A 232 11.44 -15.62 -5.10
N LEU A 233 12.18 -15.69 -3.98
CA LEU A 233 12.92 -14.55 -3.43
C LEU A 233 13.92 -13.99 -4.43
N LYS A 234 14.69 -14.84 -5.10
CA LYS A 234 15.65 -14.43 -6.15
C LYS A 234 14.94 -13.72 -7.30
N ARG A 235 13.85 -14.29 -7.81
CA ARG A 235 13.07 -13.69 -8.92
C ARG A 235 12.47 -12.35 -8.55
N ILE A 236 11.84 -12.24 -7.38
CA ILE A 236 11.23 -10.99 -6.92
C ILE A 236 12.32 -9.94 -6.65
N SER A 237 13.45 -10.32 -6.07
CA SER A 237 14.58 -9.40 -5.85
C SER A 237 15.11 -8.85 -7.18
N LEU A 238 15.20 -9.66 -8.23
CA LEU A 238 15.57 -9.20 -9.58
C LEU A 238 14.56 -8.22 -10.16
N VAL A 239 13.25 -8.49 -9.99
CA VAL A 239 12.19 -7.58 -10.43
C VAL A 239 12.28 -6.24 -9.69
N VAL A 240 12.52 -6.27 -8.37
CA VAL A 240 12.70 -5.06 -7.57
C VAL A 240 13.93 -4.29 -8.00
N LEU A 241 15.07 -4.95 -8.24
CA LEU A 241 16.27 -4.30 -8.77
C LEU A 241 16.00 -3.62 -10.11
N GLY A 242 15.28 -4.29 -11.01
CA GLY A 242 14.84 -3.69 -12.28
C GLY A 242 13.96 -2.45 -12.07
N ALA A 243 13.01 -2.51 -11.14
CA ALA A 243 12.15 -1.38 -10.81
C ALA A 243 12.94 -0.19 -10.22
N LEU A 244 13.95 -0.45 -9.38
CA LEU A 244 14.84 0.60 -8.84
C LEU A 244 15.68 1.24 -9.94
N VAL A 245 16.22 0.44 -10.86
CA VAL A 245 16.98 0.95 -12.02
C VAL A 245 16.08 1.82 -12.91
N LEU A 246 14.85 1.38 -13.19
CA LEU A 246 13.88 2.20 -13.93
C LEU A 246 13.55 3.51 -13.22
N LEU A 247 13.35 3.48 -11.90
CA LEU A 247 13.13 4.69 -11.11
C LEU A 247 14.32 5.65 -11.23
N ILE A 248 15.55 5.14 -11.16
CA ILE A 248 16.77 5.94 -11.36
C ILE A 248 16.80 6.59 -12.75
N PHE A 249 16.45 5.85 -13.81
CA PHE A 249 16.37 6.41 -15.16
C PHE A 249 15.36 7.56 -15.25
N VAL A 250 14.18 7.41 -14.61
CA VAL A 250 13.16 8.47 -14.56
C VAL A 250 13.68 9.70 -13.81
N LEU A 251 14.37 9.50 -12.69
CA LEU A 251 14.93 10.61 -11.90
C LEU A 251 16.03 11.36 -12.64
N ILE A 252 16.91 10.64 -13.34
CA ILE A 252 17.94 11.25 -14.19
C ILE A 252 17.30 12.02 -15.34
N GLY A 253 16.29 11.43 -16.00
CA GLY A 253 15.53 12.09 -17.06
C GLY A 253 14.85 13.38 -16.61
N TRP A 254 14.34 13.41 -15.38
CA TRP A 254 13.75 14.62 -14.79
C TRP A 254 14.79 15.69 -14.46
N MET A 255 16.00 15.29 -14.04
CA MET A 255 17.08 16.23 -13.68
C MET A 255 17.73 16.89 -14.90
N TRP A 256 17.66 16.27 -16.09
CA TRP A 256 18.24 16.77 -17.35
C TRP A 256 17.20 17.14 -18.42
N GLY A 257 15.92 17.10 -18.09
CA GLY A 257 14.80 17.41 -18.98
C GLY A 257 14.19 18.78 -18.76
#